data_AF-A0AAV3XB31-F1
#
_entry.id   AF-A0AAV3XB31-F1
#
_cell.length_a   1.000
_cell.length_b   1.000
_cell.length_c   1.000
_cell.angle_alpha   90.00
_cell.angle_beta   90.00
_cell.angle_gamma   90.00
#
_symmetry.space_group_name_H-M   'P 1'
#
loop_
_entity.id
_entity.type
_entity.pdbx_description
1 polymer ?
#
loop_
_entity_poly.entity_id
_entity_poly.type
_entity_poly.pdbx_seq_one_letter_code
_entity_poly.pdbx_strand_id
1 'polypeptide(L)'
;MNIQSKGMRSLRDRINPKTFVITLRQIAKHLKVSQERILYWEKWHNVLWVHIKGLGGYFVSYRKLEQWIAACQTSIGSCRNLDALNNLRHLILQEAKRYTQEALSRLEALWQKRYADLCSRQQLLSNLEMSKASD
;
A
#
# COMPACT_ATOMS: atom_id res chain seq x y z
N MET A 1 0.41 14.94 -32.90
CA MET A 1 1.34 14.59 -31.80
C MET A 1 0.51 14.12 -30.62
N ASN A 2 0.39 12.81 -30.43
CA ASN A 2 -0.38 12.24 -29.33
C ASN A 2 0.60 11.97 -28.18
N ILE A 3 0.61 12.84 -27.17
CA ILE A 3 1.44 12.66 -25.98
C ILE A 3 0.81 11.50 -25.21
N GLN A 4 1.30 10.29 -25.46
CA GLN A 4 1.00 9.15 -24.62
C GLN A 4 1.37 9.53 -23.18
N SER A 5 0.35 9.58 -22.34
CA SER A 5 0.48 9.54 -20.89
C SER A 5 1.53 8.47 -20.56
N LYS A 6 2.65 8.90 -19.99
CA LYS A 6 3.66 8.02 -19.39
C LYS A 6 2.90 7.31 -18.26
N GLY A 7 2.34 6.14 -18.57
CA GLY A 7 1.26 5.53 -17.80
C GLY A 7 1.56 5.56 -16.30
N MET A 8 0.74 6.29 -15.54
CA MET A 8 0.79 6.23 -14.08
C MET A 8 0.50 4.78 -13.70
N ARG A 9 1.56 4.02 -13.43
CA ARG A 9 1.46 2.66 -12.92
C ARG A 9 0.57 2.69 -11.70
N SER A 10 -0.52 1.94 -11.75
CA SER A 10 -1.48 1.82 -10.67
C SER A 10 -0.79 1.30 -9.42
N LEU A 11 -1.42 1.46 -8.25
CA LEU A 11 -0.87 0.89 -7.02
C LEU A 11 -0.67 -0.63 -7.10
N ARG A 12 -1.48 -1.32 -7.92
CA ARG A 12 -1.40 -2.78 -8.17
C ARG A 12 -0.17 -3.19 -8.98
N ASP A 13 0.32 -2.30 -9.83
CA ASP A 13 1.54 -2.56 -10.59
C ASP A 13 2.79 -2.46 -9.70
N ARG A 14 2.64 -1.88 -8.50
CA ARG A 14 3.71 -1.72 -7.50
C ARG A 14 3.65 -2.79 -6.40
N ILE A 15 2.46 -3.29 -6.10
CA ILE A 15 2.22 -4.27 -5.03
C ILE A 15 1.63 -5.52 -5.65
N ASN A 16 2.35 -6.64 -5.57
CA ASN A 16 1.90 -7.93 -6.07
C ASN A 16 1.27 -8.79 -4.95
N PRO A 17 -0.07 -8.95 -4.88
CA PRO A 17 -0.71 -9.75 -3.82
C PRO A 17 -0.34 -11.22 -3.85
N LYS A 18 0.14 -11.75 -4.98
CA LYS A 18 0.53 -13.16 -5.09
C LYS A 18 1.67 -13.50 -4.14
N THR A 19 2.54 -12.54 -3.81
CA THR A 19 3.68 -12.74 -2.90
C THR A 19 3.28 -12.72 -1.43
N PHE A 20 2.06 -12.32 -1.08
CA PHE A 20 1.64 -12.23 0.32
C PHE A 20 1.57 -13.62 0.97
N VAL A 21 2.22 -13.80 2.10
CA VAL A 21 1.96 -14.95 2.96
C VAL A 21 0.64 -14.66 3.70
N ILE A 22 -0.43 -15.34 3.26
CA ILE A 22 -1.77 -15.24 3.86
C ILE A 22 -2.06 -16.59 4.51
N THR A 23 -2.32 -16.59 5.81
CA THR A 23 -2.62 -17.80 6.58
C THR A 23 -4.11 -17.96 6.81
N LEU A 24 -4.56 -19.21 6.97
CA LEU A 24 -5.97 -19.51 7.29
C LEU A 24 -6.47 -18.75 8.53
N ARG A 25 -5.61 -18.63 9.55
CA ARG A 25 -5.88 -17.86 10.77
C ARG A 25 -6.14 -16.38 10.49
N GLN A 26 -5.37 -15.77 9.58
CA GLN A 26 -5.57 -14.36 9.22
C GLN A 26 -6.89 -14.17 8.46
N ILE A 27 -7.22 -15.08 7.56
CA ILE A 27 -8.49 -15.07 6.81
C ILE A 27 -9.66 -15.18 7.79
N ALA A 28 -9.62 -16.16 8.69
CA ALA A 28 -10.64 -16.38 9.72
C ALA A 28 -10.82 -15.16 10.63
N LYS A 29 -9.72 -14.57 11.11
CA LYS A 29 -9.73 -13.34 11.92
C LYS A 29 -10.38 -12.18 11.16
N HIS A 30 -10.02 -12.00 9.88
CA HIS A 30 -10.56 -10.93 9.06
C HIS A 30 -12.07 -11.09 8.81
N LEU A 31 -12.50 -12.32 8.50
CA LEU A 31 -13.89 -12.65 8.19
C LEU A 31 -14.76 -12.87 9.43
N LYS A 32 -14.16 -12.85 10.64
CA LYS A 32 -14.83 -13.12 11.92
C LYS A 32 -15.57 -14.46 11.91
N VAL A 33 -14.93 -15.49 11.34
CA VAL A 33 -15.44 -16.87 11.30
C VAL A 33 -14.45 -17.82 11.97
N SER A 34 -14.93 -18.98 12.41
CA SER A 34 -14.02 -20.07 12.81
C SER A 34 -13.20 -20.56 11.61
N GLN A 35 -11.95 -20.95 11.85
CA GLN A 35 -11.07 -21.52 10.83
C GLN A 35 -11.66 -22.81 10.24
N GLU A 36 -12.32 -23.65 11.04
CA GLU A 36 -12.90 -24.92 10.54
C GLU A 36 -14.02 -24.69 9.51
N ARG A 37 -14.58 -23.48 9.44
CA ARG A 37 -15.61 -23.13 8.47
C ARG A 37 -15.04 -22.76 7.10
N ILE A 38 -13.75 -22.44 7.00
CA ILE A 38 -13.13 -22.11 5.72
C ILE A 38 -12.76 -23.42 5.02
N LEU A 39 -13.50 -23.74 3.97
CA LEU A 39 -13.32 -24.99 3.22
C LEU A 39 -12.15 -24.88 2.25
N TYR A 40 -12.00 -23.71 1.61
CA TYR A 40 -11.01 -23.48 0.58
C TYR A 40 -10.79 -21.98 0.37
N TRP A 41 -9.64 -21.59 -0.16
CA TRP A 41 -9.35 -20.19 -0.49
C TRP A 41 -8.28 -20.07 -1.58
N GLU A 42 -8.38 -19.00 -2.37
CA GLU A 42 -7.48 -18.73 -3.50
C GLU A 42 -7.15 -17.26 -3.63
N LYS A 43 -5.94 -16.99 -4.14
CA LYS A 43 -5.53 -15.63 -4.54
C LYS A 43 -5.93 -15.38 -5.98
N TRP A 44 -6.95 -14.55 -6.18
CA TRP A 44 -7.33 -14.06 -7.50
C TRP A 44 -6.67 -12.71 -7.77
N HIS A 45 -6.85 -12.17 -8.98
CA HIS A 45 -6.14 -10.96 -9.43
C HIS A 45 -6.35 -9.76 -8.49
N ASN A 46 -7.59 -9.53 -8.01
CA ASN A 46 -7.94 -8.34 -7.23
C ASN A 46 -8.42 -8.61 -5.81
N VAL A 47 -8.72 -9.87 -5.53
CA VAL A 47 -9.39 -10.30 -4.32
C VAL A 47 -8.83 -11.65 -3.90
N LEU A 48 -8.91 -11.92 -2.61
CA LEU A 48 -8.81 -13.25 -2.05
C LEU A 48 -10.23 -13.86 -2.08
N TRP A 49 -10.39 -14.95 -2.82
CA TRP A 49 -11.64 -15.71 -2.81
C TRP A 49 -11.59 -16.75 -1.68
N VAL A 50 -12.67 -16.87 -0.91
CA VAL A 50 -12.76 -17.76 0.25
C VAL A 50 -14.09 -18.47 0.24
N HIS A 51 -14.10 -19.80 0.29
CA HIS A 51 -15.31 -20.60 0.42
C HIS A 51 -15.58 -20.90 1.90
N ILE A 52 -16.70 -20.41 2.42
CA ILE A 52 -17.11 -20.63 3.82
C ILE A 52 -18.30 -21.60 3.87
N LYS A 53 -18.18 -22.65 4.69
CA LYS A 53 -19.23 -23.62 4.98
C LYS A 53 -20.50 -22.92 5.44
N GLY A 54 -21.60 -23.15 4.70
CA GLY A 54 -22.92 -22.60 4.96
C GLY A 54 -23.13 -21.14 4.52
N LEU A 55 -22.12 -20.47 3.94
CA LEU A 55 -22.26 -19.11 3.39
C LEU A 55 -21.90 -19.03 1.89
N GLY A 56 -21.14 -19.99 1.37
CA GLY A 56 -20.69 -19.99 -0.01
C GLY A 56 -19.42 -19.16 -0.24
N GLY A 57 -19.24 -18.69 -1.47
CA GLY A 57 -18.06 -17.92 -1.88
C GLY A 57 -18.07 -16.48 -1.37
N TYR A 58 -16.93 -16.03 -0.86
CA TYR A 58 -16.74 -14.68 -0.33
C TYR A 58 -15.51 -14.02 -0.95
N PHE A 59 -15.58 -12.72 -1.21
CA PHE A 59 -14.51 -11.95 -1.85
C PHE A 59 -13.93 -10.93 -0.87
N VAL A 60 -12.66 -11.08 -0.54
CA VAL A 60 -11.93 -10.12 0.30
C VAL A 60 -11.00 -9.28 -0.56
N SER A 61 -11.24 -7.97 -0.60
CA SER A 61 -10.31 -7.03 -1.23
C SER A 61 -8.95 -7.08 -0.52
N TYR A 62 -7.86 -7.24 -1.28
CA TYR A 62 -6.51 -7.21 -0.70
C TYR A 62 -6.22 -5.92 0.08
N ARG A 63 -6.84 -4.80 -0.29
CA ARG A 63 -6.69 -3.50 0.40
C ARG A 63 -7.20 -3.48 1.84
N LYS A 64 -7.93 -4.52 2.25
CA LYS A 64 -8.41 -4.73 3.61
C LYS A 64 -7.54 -5.71 4.41
N LEU A 65 -6.50 -6.28 3.79
CA LEU A 65 -5.56 -7.19 4.44
C LEU A 65 -4.33 -6.43 4.95
N GLU A 66 -3.85 -6.79 6.13
CA GLU A 66 -2.65 -6.19 6.73
C GLU A 66 -1.41 -6.32 5.83
N GLN A 67 -1.29 -7.39 5.04
CA GLN A 67 -0.19 -7.58 4.11
C GLN A 67 -0.14 -6.48 3.04
N TRP A 68 -1.29 -6.04 2.54
CA TRP A 68 -1.35 -4.94 1.60
C TRP A 68 -0.98 -3.62 2.28
N ILE A 69 -1.47 -3.38 3.50
CA ILE A 69 -1.12 -2.19 4.27
C ILE A 69 0.39 -2.15 4.54
N ALA A 70 0.99 -3.27 4.95
CA ALA A 70 2.43 -3.41 5.17
C ALA A 70 3.24 -3.18 3.88
N ALA A 71 2.76 -3.65 2.73
CA ALA A 71 3.40 -3.39 1.43
C ALA A 71 3.34 -1.89 1.06
N CYS A 72 2.21 -1.22 1.31
CA CYS A 72 2.10 0.23 1.16
C CYS A 72 3.07 0.96 2.10
N GLN A 73 3.16 0.55 3.36
CA GLN A 73 4.07 1.15 4.35
C GLN A 73 5.54 1.00 3.92
N THR A 74 5.93 -0.19 3.47
CA THR A 74 7.26 -0.46 2.92
C THR A 74 7.55 0.43 1.72
N SER A 75 6.58 0.56 0.81
CA SER A 75 6.70 1.42 -0.37
C SER A 75 6.90 2.89 0.02
N ILE A 76 6.13 3.41 0.99
CA ILE A 76 6.29 4.77 1.54
C ILE A 76 7.70 4.95 2.11
N GLY A 77 8.15 4.03 2.96
CA GLY A 77 9.49 4.08 3.58
C GLY A 77 10.63 4.05 2.57
N SER A 78 10.43 3.39 1.43
CA SER A 78 11.43 3.26 0.36
C SER A 78 11.57 4.48 -0.55
N CYS A 79 10.61 5.42 -0.53
CA CYS A 79 10.65 6.61 -1.38
C CYS A 79 11.89 7.48 -1.05
N ARG A 80 12.70 7.80 -2.07
CA ARG A 80 13.96 8.55 -1.91
C ARG A 80 13.85 10.05 -2.19
N ASN A 81 12.74 10.50 -2.76
CA ASN A 81 12.47 11.90 -3.05
C ASN A 81 10.97 12.21 -2.90
N LEU A 82 10.64 13.50 -2.84
CA LEU A 82 9.28 13.98 -2.61
C LEU A 82 8.35 13.60 -3.76
N ASP A 83 8.82 13.63 -5.01
CA ASP A 83 7.99 13.27 -6.17
C ASP A 83 7.52 11.81 -6.10
N ALA A 84 8.42 10.87 -5.80
CA ALA A 84 8.07 9.46 -5.65
C ALA A 84 7.07 9.24 -4.51
N LEU A 85 7.24 9.95 -3.40
CA LEU A 85 6.39 9.89 -2.22
C LEU A 85 4.98 10.46 -2.51
N ASN A 86 4.90 11.63 -3.16
CA ASN A 86 3.66 12.29 -3.54
C ASN A 86 2.88 11.48 -4.58
N ASN A 87 3.58 10.94 -5.58
CA ASN A 87 2.99 10.04 -6.57
C ASN A 87 2.39 8.80 -5.91
N LEU A 88 3.10 8.19 -4.95
CA LEU A 88 2.58 7.04 -4.22
C LEU A 88 1.34 7.40 -3.40
N ARG A 89 1.33 8.54 -2.70
CA ARG A 89 0.16 9.02 -1.95
C ARG A 89 -1.04 9.22 -2.87
N HIS A 90 -0.84 9.84 -4.03
CA HIS A 90 -1.91 10.03 -5.00
C HIS A 90 -2.54 8.69 -5.42
N LEU A 91 -1.72 7.68 -5.74
CA LEU A 91 -2.19 6.34 -6.09
C LEU A 91 -2.96 5.65 -4.95
N ILE A 92 -2.54 5.84 -3.70
CA ILE A 92 -3.25 5.32 -2.52
C ILE A 92 -4.62 6.01 -2.38
N LEU A 93 -4.66 7.34 -2.49
CA LEU A 93 -5.88 8.13 -2.33
C LEU A 93 -6.91 7.88 -3.45
N GLN A 94 -6.48 7.60 -4.68
CA GLN A 94 -7.38 7.16 -5.76
C GLN A 94 -8.19 5.91 -5.39
N GLU A 95 -7.65 5.06 -4.52
CA GLU A 95 -8.30 3.84 -4.06
C GLU A 95 -8.85 3.94 -2.62
N ALA A 96 -8.90 5.14 -2.04
CA ALA A 96 -9.22 5.37 -0.62
C ALA A 96 -10.48 4.63 -0.13
N LYS A 97 -11.56 4.63 -0.94
CA LYS A 97 -12.83 3.95 -0.63
C LYS A 97 -12.71 2.43 -0.39
N ARG A 98 -11.60 1.81 -0.80
CA ARG A 98 -11.35 0.37 -0.66
C ARG A 98 -10.59 0.00 0.61
N TYR A 99 -10.10 0.99 1.35
CA TYR A 99 -9.41 0.84 2.62
C TYR A 99 -10.37 1.03 3.79
N THR A 100 -9.98 0.54 4.96
CA THR A 100 -10.60 0.96 6.22
C THR A 100 -10.09 2.34 6.61
N GLN A 101 -10.87 3.07 7.40
CA GLN A 101 -10.43 4.38 7.92
C GLN A 101 -9.13 4.25 8.72
N GLU A 102 -9.04 3.23 9.56
CA GLU A 102 -7.84 2.93 10.36
C GLU A 102 -6.60 2.73 9.47
N ALA A 103 -6.73 1.95 8.40
CA ALA A 103 -5.63 1.71 7.47
C ALA A 103 -5.18 2.99 6.77
N LEU A 104 -6.12 3.84 6.32
CA LEU A 104 -5.78 5.14 5.72
C LEU A 104 -5.07 6.06 6.72
N SER A 105 -5.57 6.15 7.94
CA SER A 105 -4.92 6.97 8.99
C SER A 105 -3.50 6.51 9.28
N ARG A 106 -3.26 5.18 9.35
CA ARG A 106 -1.91 4.60 9.52
C ARG A 106 -0.97 4.94 8.35
N LEU A 107 -1.47 4.88 7.12
CA LEU A 107 -0.68 5.21 5.93
C LEU A 107 -0.38 6.72 5.83
N GLU A 108 -1.35 7.57 6.17
CA GLU A 108 -1.18 9.02 6.18
C GLU A 108 -0.14 9.46 7.21
N ALA A 109 -0.21 8.93 8.44
CA ALA A 109 0.78 9.24 9.48
C ALA A 109 2.21 8.87 9.05
N LEU A 110 2.37 7.70 8.40
CA LEU A 110 3.67 7.29 7.88
C LEU A 110 4.15 8.17 6.72
N TRP A 111 3.24 8.57 5.82
CA TRP A 111 3.54 9.49 4.73
C TRP A 111 4.01 10.83 5.27
N GLN A 112 3.31 11.42 6.25
CA GLN A 112 3.69 12.70 6.88
C GLN A 112 5.08 12.62 7.50
N LYS A 113 5.37 11.53 8.23
CA LYS A 113 6.69 11.29 8.81
C LYS A 113 7.78 11.23 7.73
N ARG A 114 7.52 10.51 6.63
CA ARG A 114 8.50 10.37 5.54
C ARG A 114 8.69 11.68 4.77
N TYR A 115 7.62 12.45 4.58
CA TYR A 115 7.66 13.74 3.92
C TYR A 115 8.57 14.71 4.68
N ALA A 116 8.38 14.83 6.00
CA ALA A 116 9.21 15.67 6.85
C ALA A 116 10.70 15.30 6.77
N ASP A 117 11.04 14.00 6.87
CA ASP A 117 12.43 13.53 6.75
C ASP A 117 13.05 13.88 5.38
N LEU A 118 12.32 13.72 4.29
CA LEU A 118 12.82 14.06 2.95
C LEU A 118 13.01 15.57 2.77
N CYS A 119 12.09 16.40 3.27
CA CYS A 119 12.23 17.85 3.25
C CYS A 119 13.48 18.32 4.01
N SER A 120 13.68 17.82 5.24
CA SER A 120 14.86 18.18 6.05
C SER A 120 16.17 17.78 5.35
N ARG A 121 16.21 16.60 4.72
CA ARG A 121 17.40 16.17 3.95
C ARG A 121 17.69 17.08 2.76
N GLN A 122 16.66 17.49 2.02
CA GLN A 122 16.84 18.36 0.86
C GLN A 122 17.39 19.73 1.27
N GLN A 123 16.89 20.31 2.37
CA GLN A 123 17.39 21.57 2.92
C GLN A 123 18.86 21.47 3.34
N LEU A 124 19.24 20.38 4.02
CA LEU A 124 20.63 20.15 4.41
C LEU A 124 21.58 20.07 3.21
N LEU A 125 21.18 19.36 2.15
CA LEU A 125 21.99 19.25 0.94
C LEU A 125 22.17 20.60 0.25
N SER A 126 21.10 21.39 0.12
CA SER A 126 21.16 22.73 -0.47
C SER A 126 22.07 23.67 0.33
N ASN A 127 22.03 23.62 1.66
CA ASN A 127 22.90 24.44 2.51
C ASN A 127 24.38 24.05 2.37
N LEU A 128 24.68 22.75 2.22
CA LEU A 128 26.04 22.25 2.01
C LEU A 128 26.61 22.64 0.64
N GLU A 129 25.78 22.67 -0.41
CA GLU A 129 26.18 23.12 -1.74
C GLU A 129 26.51 24.62 -1.77
N MET A 130 25.69 25.44 -1.11
CA MET A 130 25.92 26.88 -0.97
C MET A 130 27.19 27.23 -0.19
N SER A 131 27.55 26.42 0.82
CA SER A 131 28.79 26.61 1.59
C SER A 131 30.04 26.30 0.77
N LYS A 132 29.98 25.34 -0.17
CA LYS A 132 31.13 24.95 -1.01
C LYS A 132 31.37 25.88 -2.20
N ALA A 133 30.38 26.69 -2.57
CA ALA A 133 30.49 27.65 -3.67
C ALA A 133 31.03 29.02 -3.22
N SER A 134 31.22 29.21 -1.92
CA SER A 134 31.75 30.45 -1.32
C SER A 134 33.24 30.37 -0.96
N ASP A 135 33.87 29.21 -1.17
CA ASP A 135 35.31 28.95 -1.02
C ASP A 135 35.97 28.82 -2.41
#